data_AF-A0A3R6P932-F1
#
_entry.id   AF-A0A3R6P932-F1
#
_cell.length_a   1.000
_cell.length_b   1.000
_cell.length_c   1.000
_cell.angle_alpha   90.00
_cell.angle_beta   90.00
_cell.angle_gamma   90.00
#
_symmetry.space_group_name_H-M   'P 1'
#
loop_
_entity.id
_entity.type
_entity.pdbx_description
1 polymer ?
#
loop_
_entity_poly.entity_id
_entity_poly.type
_entity_poly.pdbx_seq_one_letter_code
_entity_poly.pdbx_strand_id
1 'polypeptide(L)'
;MVVRKSKKEEAERRRREQQRIFVEGLQRYKSKGIQILIDGRECRPEEYRKLCEFREDGSFYMADYVGAETGVLTEIHFDRVYNR
;
A
#
# COMPACT_ATOMS: atom_id res chain seq x y z
N MET A 1 34.64 -1.34 5.95
CA MET A 1 33.59 -0.69 5.12
C MET A 1 32.69 -1.66 4.35
N VAL A 2 32.97 -2.97 4.26
CA VAL A 2 32.20 -3.94 3.44
C VAL A 2 30.84 -4.34 4.04
N VAL A 3 30.75 -4.49 5.37
CA VAL A 3 29.52 -4.95 6.08
C VAL A 3 28.34 -3.96 5.97
N ARG A 4 28.60 -2.66 5.81
CA ARG A 4 27.53 -1.63 5.70
C ARG A 4 26.87 -1.62 4.32
N LYS A 5 27.59 -2.03 3.27
CA LYS A 5 27.05 -2.10 1.91
C LYS A 5 26.05 -3.26 1.77
N SER A 6 26.37 -4.42 2.36
CA SER A 6 25.48 -5.59 2.33
C SER A 6 24.17 -5.38 3.09
N LYS A 7 24.20 -4.69 4.24
CA LYS A 7 22.98 -4.37 5.01
C LYS A 7 22.01 -3.46 4.24
N LYS A 8 22.54 -2.49 3.48
CA LYS A 8 21.72 -1.58 2.66
C LYS A 8 21.07 -2.31 1.49
N GLU A 9 21.83 -3.15 0.79
CA GLU A 9 21.33 -3.99 -0.32
C GLU A 9 20.26 -4.98 0.16
N GLU A 10 20.47 -5.60 1.32
CA GLU A 10 19.48 -6.50 1.91
C GLU A 10 18.20 -5.77 2.33
N ALA A 11 18.32 -4.56 2.90
CA ALA A 11 17.17 -3.71 3.24
C ALA A 11 16.38 -3.29 1.98
N GLU A 12 17.06 -2.91 0.90
CA GLU A 12 16.41 -2.61 -0.37
C GLU A 12 15.71 -3.84 -0.97
N ARG A 13 16.34 -5.02 -0.91
CA ARG A 13 15.73 -6.27 -1.36
C ARG A 13 14.45 -6.57 -0.59
N ARG A 14 14.51 -6.51 0.74
CA ARG A 14 13.34 -6.70 1.62
C ARG A 14 12.24 -5.70 1.32
N ARG A 15 12.58 -4.42 1.12
CA ARG A 15 11.61 -3.38 0.75
C ARG A 15 10.91 -3.69 -0.56
N ARG A 16 11.64 -4.07 -1.62
CA ARG A 16 11.07 -4.44 -2.93
C ARG A 16 10.14 -5.65 -2.82
N GLU A 17 10.53 -6.65 -2.03
CA GLU A 17 9.72 -7.83 -1.80
C GLU A 17 8.42 -7.50 -1.05
N GLN A 18 8.49 -6.69 0.01
CA GLN A 18 7.31 -6.22 0.72
C GLN A 18 6.37 -5.41 -0.17
N GLN A 19 6.90 -4.53 -1.02
CA GLN A 19 6.10 -3.78 -1.99
C GLN A 19 5.40 -4.70 -3.00
N ARG A 20 6.09 -5.74 -3.49
CA ARG A 20 5.49 -6.73 -4.39
C ARG A 20 4.34 -7.46 -3.70
N ILE A 21 4.57 -8.00 -2.50
CA ILE A 21 3.54 -8.73 -1.73
C ILE A 21 2.33 -7.84 -1.45
N PHE A 22 2.56 -6.58 -1.09
CA PHE A 22 1.49 -5.61 -0.83
C PHE A 22 0.63 -5.36 -2.09
N VAL A 23 1.26 -5.06 -3.23
CA VAL A 23 0.54 -4.82 -4.49
C VAL A 23 -0.22 -6.06 -4.95
N GLU A 24 0.38 -7.25 -4.86
CA GLU A 24 -0.30 -8.52 -5.17
C GLU A 24 -1.50 -8.77 -4.24
N GLY A 25 -1.38 -8.42 -2.96
CA GLY A 25 -2.49 -8.48 -2.00
C GLY A 25 -3.67 -7.61 -2.41
N LEU A 26 -3.41 -6.35 -2.80
CA LEU A 26 -4.44 -5.43 -3.29
C LEU A 26 -5.11 -5.94 -4.58
N GLN A 27 -4.34 -6.50 -5.51
CA GLN A 27 -4.89 -7.13 -6.71
C GLN A 27 -5.83 -8.31 -6.38
N ARG A 28 -5.49 -9.12 -5.37
CA ARG A 28 -6.36 -10.22 -4.91
C ARG A 28 -7.62 -9.73 -4.23
N TYR A 29 -7.58 -8.62 -3.50
CA TYR A 29 -8.79 -8.00 -2.97
C TYR A 29 -9.68 -7.50 -4.11
N LYS A 30 -9.09 -6.79 -5.08
CA LYS A 30 -9.83 -6.29 -6.24
C LYS A 30 -10.49 -7.41 -7.05
N SER A 31 -9.79 -8.55 -7.26
CA SER A 31 -10.34 -9.69 -7.99
C SER A 31 -11.49 -10.40 -7.26
N LYS A 32 -11.60 -10.22 -5.94
CA LYS A 32 -12.73 -10.68 -5.12
C LYS A 32 -13.90 -9.69 -5.08
N GLY A 33 -13.82 -8.59 -5.82
CA GLY A 33 -14.85 -7.55 -5.87
C GLY A 33 -14.72 -6.49 -4.77
N ILE A 34 -13.65 -6.50 -3.98
CA ILE A 34 -13.42 -5.46 -2.97
C ILE A 34 -12.96 -4.17 -3.67
N GLN A 35 -13.64 -3.06 -3.39
CA GLN A 35 -13.31 -1.78 -3.96
C GLN A 35 -12.06 -1.21 -3.29
N ILE A 36 -11.16 -0.62 -4.07
CA ILE A 36 -9.96 0.04 -3.57
C ILE A 36 -10.01 1.49 -4.01
N LEU A 37 -10.02 2.39 -3.03
CA LEU A 37 -10.15 3.82 -3.22
C LEU A 37 -8.86 4.50 -2.77
N ILE A 38 -8.35 5.46 -3.54
CA ILE A 38 -7.26 6.35 -3.12
C ILE A 38 -7.81 7.77 -3.16
N ASP A 39 -7.75 8.48 -2.03
CA ASP A 39 -8.29 9.84 -1.88
C ASP A 39 -9.76 9.93 -2.39
N GLY A 40 -10.57 8.93 -2.01
CA GLY A 40 -11.98 8.80 -2.42
C GLY A 40 -12.24 8.41 -3.88
N ARG A 41 -11.22 8.07 -4.67
CA ARG A 41 -11.36 7.70 -6.10
C ARG A 41 -10.98 6.26 -6.37
N GLU A 42 -11.75 5.60 -7.23
CA GLU A 42 -11.45 4.23 -7.60
C GLU A 42 -10.12 4.17 -8.34
N CYS A 43 -9.25 3.29 -7.85
CA CYS A 43 -7.86 3.23 -8.24
C CYS A 43 -7.60 2.02 -9.13
N ARG A 44 -6.81 2.22 -10.20
CA ARG A 44 -6.41 1.13 -11.08
C ARG A 44 -5.21 0.35 -10.48
N PRO A 45 -5.06 -0.95 -10.79
CA PRO A 45 -3.97 -1.75 -10.24
C PRO A 45 -2.56 -1.19 -10.48
N GLU A 46 -2.35 -0.45 -11.57
CA GLU A 46 -1.05 0.17 -11.90
C GLU A 46 -0.69 1.29 -10.90
N GLU A 47 -1.68 1.86 -10.24
CA GLU A 47 -1.52 3.00 -9.33
C GLU A 47 -1.26 2.57 -7.88
N TYR A 48 -1.45 1.29 -7.54
CA TYR A 48 -1.17 0.76 -6.19
C TYR A 48 0.29 0.96 -5.76
N ARG A 49 1.21 1.07 -6.71
CA ARG A 49 2.63 1.37 -6.42
C ARG A 49 2.81 2.73 -5.73
N LYS A 50 1.94 3.70 -6.01
CA LYS A 50 1.96 5.05 -5.40
C LYS A 50 1.74 5.00 -3.89
N LEU A 51 1.07 3.96 -3.38
CA LEU A 51 0.84 3.75 -1.95
C LEU A 51 2.13 3.37 -1.19
N CYS A 52 3.14 2.88 -1.90
CA CYS A 52 4.42 2.44 -1.33
C CYS A 52 5.51 3.52 -1.35
N GLU A 53 5.20 4.70 -1.88
CA GLU A 53 6.15 5.80 -2.06
C GLU A 53 6.22 6.65 -0.80
N PHE A 54 7.44 6.85 -0.30
CA PHE A 54 7.70 7.87 0.70
C PHE A 54 7.77 9.22 0.00
N ARG A 55 7.01 10.19 0.51
CA ARG A 55 7.00 11.55 -0.02
C ARG A 55 7.88 12.46 0.82
N GLU A 56 8.52 13.41 0.16
CA GLU A 56 9.43 14.38 0.80
C GLU A 56 8.71 15.27 1.82
N ASP A 57 7.41 15.50 1.62
CA ASP A 57 6.54 16.24 2.54
C ASP A 57 6.16 15.45 3.81
N GLY A 58 6.71 14.24 3.98
CA GLY A 58 6.44 13.37 5.13
C GLY A 58 5.03 12.76 5.15
N SER A 59 4.24 12.95 4.09
CA SER A 59 2.92 12.34 3.98
C SER A 59 3.00 10.86 3.61
N PHE A 60 1.98 10.11 4.03
CA PHE A 60 1.81 8.70 3.70
C PHE A 60 0.34 8.35 3.60
N TYR A 61 0.02 7.21 2.99
CA TYR A 61 -1.34 6.72 2.91
C TYR A 61 -1.64 5.81 4.10
N MET A 62 -2.77 6.03 4.75
CA MET A 62 -3.36 5.10 5.72
C MET A 62 -4.55 4.38 5.10
N ALA A 63 -4.75 3.12 5.48
CA ALA A 63 -5.80 2.28 4.94
C ALA A 63 -6.90 2.05 5.98
N ASP A 64 -8.14 2.37 5.62
CA ASP A 64 -9.34 1.98 6.35
C ASP A 64 -9.99 0.76 5.69
N TYR A 65 -10.37 -0.21 6.51
CA TYR A 65 -11.07 -1.42 6.07
C TYR A 65 -12.56 -1.24 6.32
N VAL A 66 -13.33 -1.14 5.25
CA VAL A 66 -14.77 -0.90 5.31
C VAL A 66 -15.50 -2.20 5.03
N GLY A 67 -16.29 -2.65 5.99
CA GLY A 67 -17.11 -3.85 5.86
C GLY A 67 -18.60 -3.54 5.73
N ALA A 68 -19.34 -4.49 5.18
CA ALA A 68 -20.80 -4.51 5.26
C ALA A 68 -21.26 -4.88 6.68
N GLU A 69 -22.55 -4.65 6.98
CA GLU A 69 -23.19 -5.05 8.25
C GLU A 69 -23.03 -6.53 8.59
N THR A 70 -22.76 -7.38 7.58
CA THR A 70 -22.50 -8.81 7.74
C THR A 70 -21.07 -9.16 8.18
N GLY A 71 -20.21 -8.17 8.42
CA GLY A 71 -18.81 -8.36 8.80
C GLY A 71 -17.88 -8.75 7.64
N VAL A 72 -18.36 -8.65 6.39
CA VAL A 72 -17.59 -8.94 5.19
C VAL A 72 -16.92 -7.66 4.69
N LEU A 73 -15.61 -7.71 4.42
CA LEU A 73 -14.87 -6.60 3.82
C LEU A 73 -15.40 -6.29 2.42
N THR A 74 -15.79 -5.05 2.18
CA THR A 74 -16.32 -4.58 0.88
C THR A 74 -15.40 -3.56 0.23
N GLU A 75 -14.73 -2.71 1.01
CA GLU A 75 -13.90 -1.64 0.48
C GLU A 75 -12.63 -1.43 1.32
N ILE A 76 -11.58 -0.91 0.67
CA ILE A 76 -10.36 -0.46 1.31
C ILE A 76 -10.10 0.98 0.84
N HIS A 77 -10.06 1.91 1.78
CA HIS A 77 -9.89 3.34 1.50
C HIS A 77 -8.49 3.75 1.90
N PHE A 78 -7.72 4.28 0.96
CA PHE A 78 -6.40 4.84 1.21
C PHE A 78 -6.47 6.36 1.17
N ASP A 79 -6.33 6.98 2.34
CA ASP A 79 -6.33 8.43 2.47
C ASP A 79 -4.96 8.94 2.85
N ARG A 80 -4.57 10.06 2.22
CA ARG A 80 -3.29 10.70 2.53
C ARG A 80 -3.37 11.40 3.88
N VAL A 81 -2.45 11.03 4.76
CA VAL A 81 -2.27 11.65 6.07
C VAL A 81 -0.93 12.38 6.16
N TYR A 82 -0.89 13.39 7.02
CA TYR A 82 0.29 14.21 7.27
C TYR A 82 0.68 14.06 8.73
N ASN A 83 1.94 13.74 8.98
CA ASN A 83 2.49 13.77 10.33
C ASN A 83 2.92 15.23 10.62
N ARG A 84 2.15 15.95 11.44
CA ARG A 84 2.47 17.31 11.88
C ARG A 84 3.21 17.30 13.20
#